data_AF-A0A7V1HE85-F1
#
_entry.id   AF-A0A7V1HE85-F1
#
_cell.length_a   1.000
_cell.length_b   1.000
_cell.length_c   1.000
_cell.angle_alpha   90.00
_cell.angle_beta   90.00
_cell.angle_gamma   90.00
#
_symmetry.space_group_name_H-M   'P 1'
#
loop_
_entity.id
_entity.type
_entity.pdbx_description
1 polymer ?
#
loop_
_entity_poly.entity_id
_entity_poly.type
_entity_poly.pdbx_seq_one_letter_code
_entity_poly.pdbx_strand_id
1 'polypeptide(L)' 'MAYSAKSKKSGKTYYLHSKIVKLAGDRKQKIYYFAGDIRDNAIDKLPDGYEVIENKRTGLPMLRKER' A
#
# COMPACT_ATOMS: atom_id res chain seq x y z
N MET A 1 -2.05 -13.58 6.85
CA MET A 1 -1.15 -13.61 5.68
C MET A 1 -1.27 -12.26 5.00
N ALA A 2 -0.17 -11.49 4.93
CA ALA A 2 -0.21 -10.13 4.44
C ALA A 2 -0.72 -10.07 2.99
N TYR A 3 -1.59 -9.11 2.70
CA TYR A 3 -2.07 -8.86 1.34
C TYR A 3 -0.86 -8.50 0.47
N SER A 4 -0.73 -9.16 -0.69
CA SER A 4 0.41 -8.97 -1.58
C SER A 4 -0.04 -8.61 -2.99
N ALA A 5 0.74 -7.77 -3.66
CA ALA A 5 0.58 -7.42 -5.06
C ALA A 5 1.91 -7.61 -5.80
N LYS A 6 1.85 -8.24 -6.97
CA LYS A 6 3.02 -8.40 -7.85
C LYS A 6 3.10 -7.23 -8.81
N SER A 7 4.25 -6.57 -8.87
CA SER A 7 4.55 -5.54 -9.85
C SER A 7 4.55 -6.14 -11.26
N LYS A 8 3.73 -5.61 -12.16
CA LYS A 8 3.69 -6.01 -13.57
C LYS A 8 4.98 -5.62 -14.29
N LYS A 9 5.61 -4.51 -13.89
CA LYS A 9 6.86 -4.03 -14.49
C LYS A 9 8.09 -4.83 -14.06
N SER A 10 8.24 -5.09 -12.75
CA SER A 10 9.48 -5.67 -12.20
C SER A 10 9.35 -7.15 -11.81
N GLY A 11 8.12 -7.68 -11.76
CA GLY A 11 7.84 -9.02 -11.25
C GLY A 11 8.04 -9.18 -9.73
N LYS A 12 8.44 -8.11 -9.02
CA LYS A 12 8.65 -8.14 -7.57
C LYS A 12 7.31 -8.19 -6.83
N THR A 13 7.27 -8.97 -5.76
CA THR A 13 6.14 -9.02 -4.83
C THR A 13 6.28 -7.92 -3.79
N TYR A 14 5.19 -7.20 -3.57
CA TYR A 14 5.08 -6.21 -2.51
C TYR A 14 3.93 -6.59 -1.58
N TYR A 15 4.06 -6.24 -0.31
CA TYR A 15 3.08 -6.49 0.74
C TYR A 15 2.46 -5.18 1.18
N LEU A 16 1.18 -5.22 1.53
CA LEU A 16 0.40 -4.06 1.96
C LEU A 16 0.57 -3.84 3.46
N HIS A 17 0.80 -2.59 3.84
CA HIS A 17 0.93 -2.15 5.22
C HIS A 17 0.04 -0.94 5.48
N SER A 18 -0.29 -0.72 6.76
CA SER A 18 -0.97 0.49 7.21
C SER A 18 -0.21 1.15 8.34
N LYS A 19 -0.17 2.49 8.40
CA LYS A 19 0.35 3.19 9.57
C LYS A 19 -0.34 4.53 9.76
N ILE A 20 -0.35 5.00 11.01
CA ILE A 20 -0.75 6.37 11.32
C ILE A 20 0.48 7.26 11.16
N VAL A 21 0.39 8.25 10.27
CA VAL A 21 1.40 9.30 10.13
C VAL A 21 0.85 10.62 10.65
N LYS A 22 1.75 11.44 11.19
CA LYS A 22 1.48 12.83 11.54
C LYS A 22 1.82 13.69 10.33
N LEU A 23 0.81 14.31 9.74
CA LEU A 23 0.96 15.26 8.65
C LEU A 23 1.22 16.67 9.22
N ALA A 24 1.52 17.61 8.33
CA ALA A 24 1.62 19.02 8.68
C ALA A 24 0.33 19.51 9.38
N GLY A 25 0.47 20.37 10.38
CA GLY A 25 -0.64 20.89 11.17
C GLY A 25 -1.23 19.88 12.17
N ASP A 26 -0.38 19.00 12.72
CA ASP A 26 -0.74 18.01 13.77
C ASP A 26 -1.84 16.99 13.39
N ARG A 27 -2.24 16.95 12.11
CA ARG A 27 -3.26 16.02 11.64
C ARG A 27 -2.71 14.59 11.59
N LYS A 28 -3.37 13.67 12.28
CA LYS A 28 -3.10 12.23 12.16
C LYS A 28 -3.89 11.67 10.98
N GLN A 29 -3.22 10.93 10.10
CA GLN A 29 -3.84 10.24 8.98
C GLN A 29 -3.37 8.79 8.90
N LYS A 30 -4.31 7.86 8.71
CA LYS A 30 -3.99 6.49 8.33
C LYS A 30 -3.61 6.46 6.86
N ILE A 31 -2.41 5.98 6.57
CA ILE A 31 -1.94 5.75 5.21
C ILE A 31 -1.77 4.25 4.96
N TYR A 32 -1.86 3.89 3.69
CA TYR A 32 -1.59 2.56 3.19
C TYR A 32 -0.44 2.63 2.20
N TYR A 33 0.47 1.67 2.25
CA TYR A 33 1.62 1.62 1.36
C TYR A 33 2.06 0.18 1.12
N PHE A 34 2.77 -0.03 0.02
CA PHE A 34 3.36 -1.31 -0.33
C PHE A 34 4.86 -1.30 -0.06
N ALA A 35 5.40 -2.39 0.52
CA ALA A 35 6.84 -2.60 0.72
C ALA A 35 7.27 -4.00 0.25
N GLY A 36 8.55 -4.20 -0.05
CA GLY A 36 9.08 -5.46 -0.58
C GLY A 36 9.19 -6.59 0.45
N ASP A 37 8.94 -6.27 1.72
CA ASP A 37 9.10 -7.12 2.89
C ASP A 37 7.87 -7.01 3.80
N ILE A 38 7.55 -8.08 4.53
CA ILE A 38 6.50 -8.09 5.55
C ILE A 38 7.06 -7.45 6.82
N ARG A 39 6.32 -6.51 7.40
CA ARG A 39 6.67 -5.78 8.62
C ARG A 39 5.51 -5.87 9.60
N ASP A 40 5.72 -5.45 10.84
CA ASP A 40 4.73 -5.54 11.92
C ASP A 40 3.37 -4.89 11.60
N ASN A 41 3.39 -3.90 10.71
CA ASN A 41 2.21 -3.15 10.31
C ASN A 41 1.60 -3.62 8.97
N ALA A 42 1.98 -4.81 8.52
CA ALA A 42 1.38 -5.47 7.37
C ALA A 42 -0.09 -5.79 7.66
N ILE A 43 -0.93 -5.69 6.63
CA ILE A 43 -2.35 -5.99 6.74
C ILE A 43 -2.74 -7.07 5.74
N ASP A 44 -3.66 -7.93 6.16
CA ASP A 44 -4.04 -9.12 5.40
C ASP A 44 -5.11 -8.84 4.33
N LYS A 45 -5.73 -7.65 4.37
CA LYS A 45 -6.85 -7.29 3.50
C LYS A 45 -6.70 -5.89 2.91
N LEU A 46 -7.20 -5.75 1.69
CA LEU A 46 -7.41 -4.44 1.07
C LEU A 46 -8.53 -3.71 1.84
N PRO A 47 -8.35 -2.44 2.24
CA PRO A 47 -9.39 -1.66 2.89
C PRO A 47 -10.57 -1.39 1.94
N ASP A 48 -11.78 -1.34 2.48
CA ASP A 48 -13.00 -1.09 1.70
C ASP A 48 -12.94 0.28 0.98
N GLY A 49 -13.41 0.31 -0.28
CA GLY A 49 -13.39 1.51 -1.13
C GLY A 49 -12.00 1.90 -1.63
N TYR A 50 -11.03 0.97 -1.60
CA TYR A 50 -9.74 1.15 -2.24
C TYR A 50 -9.48 0.06 -3.28
N GLU A 51 -8.80 0.45 -4.36
CA GLU A 51 -8.29 -0.42 -5.40
C GLU A 51 -6.75 -0.37 -5.45
N VAL A 52 -6.13 -1.45 -5.92
CA VAL A 52 -4.68 -1.50 -6.16
C VAL A 52 -4.39 -1.04 -7.57
N ILE A 53 -3.61 0.03 -7.69
CA ILE A 53 -3.07 0.53 -8.96
C ILE A 53 -1.56 0.35 -9.00
N GLU A 54 -0.97 0.31 -10.19
CA GLU A 54 0.48 0.27 -10.35
C GLU A 54 0.99 1.60 -10.91
N ASN A 55 2.01 2.16 -10.27
CA ASN A 55 2.69 3.33 -10.80
C ASN A 55 3.44 2.94 -12.08
N LYS A 56 2.99 3.44 -13.24
CA LYS A 56 3.58 3.12 -14.56
C LYS A 56 5.08 3.43 -14.65
N ARG A 57 5.56 4.45 -13.92
CA ARG A 57 6.98 4.87 -13.95
C ARG A 57 7.85 3.93 -13.13
N THR A 58 7.45 3.60 -11.90
CA THR A 58 8.29 2.84 -10.96
C THR A 58 7.94 1.34 -10.88
N GLY A 59 6.74 0.95 -11.32
CA GLY A 59 6.20 -0.39 -11.13
C GLY A 59 5.69 -0.66 -9.72
N LEU A 60 5.67 0.34 -8.83
CA LEU A 60 5.28 0.19 -7.43
C LEU A 60 3.74 0.09 -7.32
N PRO A 61 3.19 -0.97 -6.69
CA PRO A 61 1.78 -1.03 -6.34
C PRO A 61 1.41 0.06 -5.32
N MET A 62 0.24 0.67 -5.48
CA MET A 62 -0.27 1.76 -4.65
C MET A 62 -1.78 1.59 -4.47
N LEU A 63 -2.32 2.14 -3.37
CA LEU A 63 -3.76 2.18 -3.17
C LEU A 63 -4.32 3.50 -3.67
N ARG A 64 -5.45 3.43 -4.36
CA ARG A 64 -6.27 4.57 -4.75
C ARG A 64 -7.68 4.33 -4.22
N LYS A 65 -8.40 5.40 -3.88
CA LYS A 65 -9.85 5.28 -3.63
C LYS A 65 -10.56 4.85 -4.91
N GLU A 66 -11.36 3.80 -4.79
CA GLU A 66 -12.29 3.39 -5.83
C GLU A 66 -13.23 4.57 -6.13
N ARG A 67 -13.50 4.81 -7.41
CA ARG A 67 -14.33 5.94 -7.87
C ARG A 67 -15.70 5.47 -8.27
#